data_AF-A0A2D9FR11-F1
#
_entry.id   AF-A0A2D9FR11-F1
#
_cell.length_a   1.000
_cell.length_b   1.000
_cell.length_c   1.000
_cell.angle_alpha   90.00
_cell.angle_beta   90.00
_cell.angle_gamma   90.00
#
_symmetry.space_group_name_H-M   'P 1'
#
loop_
_entity.id
_entity.type
_entity.pdbx_description
1 polymer ?
#
loop_
_entity_poly.entity_id
_entity_poly.type
_entity_poly.pdbx_seq_one_letter_code
_entity_poly.pdbx_strand_id
1 'polypeptide(L)'
;MKIVRWVVLIPAAIASFYVMFDLSVSSFFLLDSLLCPPEDVISDTCNNETVSSILNAFIYFSTGLTAVVIVLISTAIAPSHKEYTAWSSFGLGTLAATYLAFQTDAWDQYLAALIGGLISVFGVVYFLRRKNNRP
;
A
#
# COMPACT_ATOMS: atom_id res chain seq x y z
N MET A 1 12.99 -26.39 -5.45
CA MET A 1 11.84 -25.55 -5.06
C MET A 1 12.06 -24.04 -5.18
N LYS A 2 13.13 -23.55 -5.84
CA LYS A 2 13.35 -22.09 -6.02
C LYS A 2 12.45 -21.49 -7.10
N ILE A 3 12.25 -22.19 -8.21
CA ILE A 3 11.45 -21.73 -9.36
C ILE A 3 9.98 -21.51 -8.99
N VAL A 4 9.36 -22.43 -8.24
CA VAL A 4 7.96 -22.29 -7.79
C VAL A 4 7.75 -21.01 -6.97
N ARG A 5 8.71 -20.65 -6.09
CA ARG A 5 8.61 -19.43 -5.28
C ARG A 5 8.73 -18.14 -6.11
N TRP A 6 9.46 -18.18 -7.24
CA TRP A 6 9.50 -17.07 -8.20
C TRP A 6 8.21 -16.96 -9.01
N VAL A 7 7.62 -18.08 -9.41
CA VAL A 7 6.32 -18.10 -10.13
C VAL A 7 5.19 -17.63 -9.22
N VAL A 8 5.21 -17.95 -7.92
CA VAL A 8 4.19 -17.52 -6.94
C VAL A 8 4.35 -16.05 -6.53
N LEU A 9 5.52 -15.44 -6.73
CA LEU A 9 5.80 -14.07 -6.30
C LEU A 9 4.88 -13.04 -7.00
N ILE A 10 4.75 -13.16 -8.32
CA ILE A 10 3.91 -12.26 -9.13
C ILE A 10 2.43 -12.34 -8.72
N PRO A 11 1.78 -13.52 -8.73
CA PRO A 11 0.38 -13.61 -8.34
C PRO A 11 0.16 -13.25 -6.87
N ALA A 12 1.13 -13.50 -5.97
CA ALA A 12 1.02 -13.07 -4.58
C ALA A 12 1.06 -11.54 -4.42
N ALA A 13 1.90 -10.84 -5.19
CA ALA A 13 1.95 -9.38 -5.18
C ALA A 13 0.68 -8.75 -5.77
N ILE A 14 0.11 -9.36 -6.81
CA ILE A 14 -1.17 -8.94 -7.38
C ILE A 14 -2.31 -9.21 -6.38
N ALA A 15 -2.34 -10.40 -5.77
CA ALA A 15 -3.33 -10.75 -4.78
C ALA A 15 -3.27 -9.83 -3.55
N SER A 16 -2.08 -9.46 -3.07
CA SER A 16 -1.96 -8.54 -1.94
C SER A 16 -2.45 -7.14 -2.27
N PHE A 17 -2.22 -6.65 -3.49
CA PHE A 17 -2.79 -5.39 -3.96
C PHE A 17 -4.32 -5.43 -3.93
N TYR A 18 -4.96 -6.44 -4.53
CA TYR A 18 -6.43 -6.55 -4.54
C TYR A 18 -7.01 -6.70 -3.13
N VAL A 19 -6.40 -7.52 -2.28
CA VAL A 19 -6.84 -7.68 -0.89
C VAL A 19 -6.76 -6.35 -0.13
N MET A 20 -5.67 -5.60 -0.29
CA MET A 20 -5.52 -4.29 0.35
C MET A 20 -6.47 -3.24 -0.24
N PHE A 21 -6.75 -3.31 -1.53
CA PHE A 21 -7.73 -2.45 -2.19
C PHE A 21 -9.14 -2.69 -1.63
N ASP A 22 -9.58 -3.95 -1.62
CA ASP A 22 -10.89 -4.34 -1.10
C ASP A 22 -11.05 -3.98 0.39
N LEU A 23 -10.00 -4.19 1.19
CA LEU A 23 -9.99 -3.80 2.60
C LEU A 23 -10.08 -2.30 2.78
N SER A 24 -9.34 -1.52 1.99
CA SER A 24 -9.33 -0.05 2.05
C SER A 24 -10.70 0.51 1.66
N VAL A 25 -11.29 0.01 0.57
CA VAL A 25 -12.60 0.43 0.09
C VAL A 25 -13.70 0.07 1.10
N SER A 26 -13.70 -1.16 1.61
CA SER A 26 -14.69 -1.60 2.60
C SER A 26 -14.60 -0.78 3.89
N SER A 27 -13.37 -0.48 4.35
CA SER A 27 -13.15 0.33 5.54
C SER A 27 -13.58 1.77 5.35
N PHE A 28 -13.38 2.33 4.14
CA PHE A 28 -13.84 3.68 3.80
C PHE A 28 -15.37 3.80 3.92
N PHE A 29 -16.13 2.86 3.32
CA PHE A 29 -17.59 2.86 3.43
C PHE A 29 -18.08 2.68 4.86
N LEU A 30 -17.42 1.81 5.64
CA LEU A 30 -17.75 1.64 7.05
C LEU A 30 -17.49 2.92 7.85
N LEU A 31 -16.34 3.57 7.65
CA LEU A 31 -16.01 4.83 8.30
C LEU A 31 -17.00 5.94 7.92
N ASP A 32 -17.32 6.08 6.64
CA ASP A 32 -18.30 7.05 6.16
C ASP A 32 -19.67 6.86 6.85
N SER A 33 -20.15 5.61 6.91
CA SER A 33 -21.43 5.28 7.55
C SER A 33 -21.45 5.47 9.07
N LEU A 34 -20.30 5.33 9.74
CA LEU A 34 -20.17 5.45 11.20
C LEU A 34 -19.95 6.90 11.66
N LEU A 35 -19.24 7.69 10.86
CA LEU A 35 -18.85 9.05 11.21
C LEU A 35 -19.85 10.09 10.71
N CYS A 36 -20.67 9.80 9.69
CA CYS A 36 -21.65 10.76 9.22
C CYS A 36 -22.93 10.72 10.07
N PRO A 37 -23.26 11.78 10.83
CA PRO A 37 -24.53 11.86 11.51
C PRO A 37 -25.65 12.01 10.47
N PRO A 38 -26.84 11.41 10.69
CA PRO A 38 -27.92 11.37 9.71
C PRO A 38 -28.46 12.76 9.31
N GLU A 39 -28.14 13.78 10.11
CA GLU A 39 -28.50 15.19 9.90
C GLU A 39 -27.60 15.92 8.87
N ASP A 40 -26.39 15.43 8.61
CA ASP A 40 -25.41 16.03 7.68
C ASP A 40 -25.36 15.32 6.31
N VAL A 41 -26.24 14.34 6.08
CA VAL A 41 -26.30 13.57 4.83
C VAL A 41 -27.15 14.34 3.81
N ILE A 42 -26.48 14.97 2.84
CA ILE A 42 -27.16 15.69 1.75
C ILE A 42 -26.76 14.99 0.45
N SER A 43 -27.75 14.43 -0.26
CA SER A 43 -27.56 13.74 -1.55
C SER A 43 -26.58 12.56 -1.48
N ASP A 44 -26.76 11.66 -0.50
CA ASP A 44 -25.93 10.45 -0.28
C ASP A 44 -24.44 10.72 0.00
N THR A 45 -24.07 11.96 0.34
CA THR A 45 -22.70 12.32 0.73
C THR A 45 -22.69 13.09 2.04
N CYS A 46 -21.70 12.79 2.87
CA CYS A 46 -21.48 13.51 4.12
C CYS A 46 -20.89 14.90 3.82
N ASN A 47 -21.61 15.98 4.15
CA ASN A 47 -21.14 17.34 3.88
C ASN A 47 -20.28 17.94 5.02
N ASN A 48 -19.87 17.12 5.99
CA ASN A 48 -19.11 17.57 7.13
C ASN A 48 -17.59 17.62 6.81
N GLU A 49 -17.00 18.82 6.81
CA GLU A 49 -15.58 19.04 6.50
C GLU A 49 -14.62 18.26 7.42
N THR A 50 -15.01 18.04 8.67
CA THR A 50 -14.20 17.27 9.63
C THR A 50 -14.16 15.80 9.23
N VAL A 51 -15.31 15.23 8.84
CA VAL A 51 -15.43 13.84 8.38
C VAL A 51 -14.67 13.65 7.07
N SER A 52 -14.81 14.58 6.13
CA SER A 52 -14.06 14.58 4.88
C SER A 52 -12.54 14.60 5.09
N SER A 53 -12.05 15.41 6.04
CA SER A 53 -10.63 15.47 6.38
C SER A 53 -10.11 14.15 6.97
N ILE A 54 -10.90 13.49 7.83
CA ILE A 54 -10.56 12.18 8.42
C ILE A 54 -10.53 11.10 7.34
N LEU A 55 -11.53 11.09 6.44
CA LEU A 55 -11.59 10.15 5.31
C LEU A 55 -10.40 10.33 4.37
N ASN A 56 -10.00 11.57 4.05
CA ASN A 56 -8.82 11.84 3.23
C ASN A 56 -7.53 11.36 3.90
N ALA A 57 -7.37 11.62 5.20
CA ALA A 57 -6.23 11.11 5.96
C ALA A 57 -6.19 9.57 5.98
N PHE A 58 -7.35 8.93 6.10
CA PHE A 58 -7.49 7.48 6.02
C PHE A 58 -7.07 6.94 4.65
N ILE A 59 -7.49 7.61 3.56
CA ILE A 59 -7.09 7.25 2.20
C ILE A 59 -5.56 7.31 2.11
N TYR A 60 -4.91 8.42 2.46
CA TYR A 60 -3.46 8.54 2.39
C TYR A 60 -2.73 7.46 3.20
N PHE A 61 -3.21 7.19 4.41
CA PHE A 61 -2.65 6.14 5.26
C PHE A 61 -2.80 4.76 4.62
N SER A 62 -3.99 4.43 4.09
CA SER A 62 -4.28 3.16 3.45
C SER A 62 -3.45 2.93 2.19
N THR A 63 -3.23 3.97 1.37
CA THR A 63 -2.41 3.90 0.17
C THR A 63 -0.95 3.64 0.51
N GLY A 64 -0.41 4.36 1.51
CA GLY A 64 0.93 4.13 2.02
C GLY A 64 1.12 2.73 2.60
N LEU A 65 0.14 2.26 3.39
CA LEU A 65 0.15 0.93 3.99
C LEU A 65 0.10 -0.18 2.94
N THR A 66 -0.66 0.01 1.88
CA THR A 66 -0.74 -0.93 0.74
C THR A 66 0.64 -1.13 0.10
N ALA A 67 1.37 -0.04 -0.14
CA ALA A 67 2.73 -0.11 -0.68
C ALA A 67 3.68 -0.88 0.25
N VAL A 68 3.59 -0.65 1.56
CA VAL A 68 4.38 -1.38 2.57
C VAL A 68 4.10 -2.89 2.49
N VAL A 69 2.83 -3.28 2.46
CA VAL A 69 2.41 -4.68 2.45
C VAL A 69 2.90 -5.40 1.20
N ILE A 70 2.80 -4.76 0.03
CA ILE A 70 3.25 -5.36 -1.24
C ILE A 70 4.76 -5.65 -1.19
N VAL A 71 5.57 -4.71 -0.71
CA VAL A 71 7.02 -4.90 -0.59
C VAL A 71 7.34 -5.99 0.43
N LEU A 72 6.66 -6.02 1.59
CA LEU A 72 6.88 -7.03 2.62
C LEU A 72 6.52 -8.45 2.13
N ILE A 73 5.39 -8.62 1.45
CA ILE A 73 4.97 -9.92 0.92
C ILE A 73 5.93 -10.38 -0.19
N SER A 74 6.29 -9.49 -1.11
CA SER A 74 7.23 -9.78 -2.19
C SER A 74 8.58 -10.25 -1.65
N THR A 75 9.09 -9.59 -0.62
CA THR A 75 10.38 -9.93 0.02
C THR A 75 10.31 -11.16 0.93
N ALA A 76 9.16 -11.46 1.51
CA ALA A 76 8.95 -12.66 2.32
C ALA A 76 8.93 -13.94 1.47
N ILE A 77 8.30 -13.89 0.29
CA ILE A 77 8.18 -15.03 -0.63
C ILE A 77 9.52 -15.32 -1.32
N ALA A 78 10.31 -14.29 -1.61
CA ALA A 78 11.60 -14.38 -2.28
C ALA A 78 12.56 -15.37 -1.57
N PRO A 79 13.03 -16.42 -2.26
CA PRO A 79 13.91 -17.43 -1.66
C PRO A 79 15.37 -16.96 -1.50
N SER A 80 15.81 -15.95 -2.25
CA SER A 80 17.18 -15.41 -2.30
C SER A 80 17.15 -13.96 -2.78
N HIS A 81 18.20 -13.18 -2.53
CA HIS A 81 18.34 -11.79 -3.01
C HIS A 81 17.22 -10.84 -2.57
N LYS A 82 16.76 -10.95 -1.32
CA LYS A 82 15.63 -10.18 -0.77
C LYS A 82 15.78 -8.66 -0.90
N GLU A 83 16.99 -8.13 -0.81
CA GLU A 83 17.28 -6.70 -1.03
C GLU A 83 16.94 -6.28 -2.47
N TYR A 84 17.39 -7.03 -3.47
CA TYR A 84 17.06 -6.76 -4.87
C TYR A 84 15.57 -6.89 -5.14
N THR A 85 14.89 -7.88 -4.53
CA THR A 85 13.43 -8.04 -4.67
C THR A 85 12.67 -6.87 -4.04
N ALA A 86 13.15 -6.32 -2.92
CA ALA A 86 12.55 -5.14 -2.29
C ALA A 86 12.61 -3.94 -3.23
N TRP A 87 13.79 -3.66 -3.79
CA TRP A 87 13.98 -2.57 -4.74
C TRP A 87 13.20 -2.77 -6.05
N SER A 88 13.14 -4.00 -6.58
CA SER A 88 12.41 -4.28 -7.82
C SER A 88 10.90 -4.12 -7.64
N SER A 89 10.35 -4.60 -6.52
CA SER A 89 8.92 -4.45 -6.22
C SER A 89 8.55 -3.00 -5.98
N PHE A 90 9.40 -2.24 -5.27
CA PHE A 90 9.23 -0.80 -5.12
C PHE A 90 9.31 -0.05 -6.46
N GLY A 91 10.27 -0.38 -7.32
CA GLY A 91 10.41 0.25 -8.64
C GLY A 91 9.20 0.00 -9.54
N LEU A 92 8.74 -1.26 -9.64
CA LEU A 92 7.54 -1.61 -10.41
C LEU A 92 6.28 -0.98 -9.81
N GLY A 93 6.15 -0.99 -8.48
CA GLY A 93 5.04 -0.33 -7.79
C GLY A 93 5.01 1.18 -8.01
N THR A 94 6.18 1.82 -8.03
CA THR A 94 6.31 3.26 -8.32
C THR A 94 5.85 3.55 -9.75
N LEU A 95 6.29 2.76 -10.74
CA LEU A 95 5.84 2.94 -12.13
C LEU A 95 4.32 2.80 -12.27
N ALA A 96 3.72 1.79 -11.63
CA ALA A 96 2.28 1.60 -11.61
C ALA A 96 1.56 2.78 -10.91
N ALA A 97 2.09 3.24 -9.77
CA ALA A 97 1.54 4.36 -9.03
C ALA A 97 1.64 5.68 -9.81
N THR A 98 2.75 5.92 -10.53
CA THR A 98 2.90 7.07 -11.42
C THR A 98 1.86 7.04 -12.53
N TYR A 99 1.65 5.89 -13.16
CA TYR A 99 0.62 5.74 -14.20
C TYR A 99 -0.79 6.05 -13.67
N LEU A 100 -1.12 5.57 -12.46
CA LEU A 100 -2.40 5.88 -11.82
C LEU A 100 -2.52 7.36 -11.45
N ALA A 101 -1.46 7.97 -10.91
CA ALA A 101 -1.44 9.39 -10.56
C ALA A 101 -1.73 10.28 -11.76
N PHE A 102 -1.20 9.95 -12.94
CA PHE A 102 -1.51 10.67 -14.18
C PHE A 102 -2.95 10.49 -14.65
N GLN A 103 -3.57 9.33 -14.40
CA GLN A 103 -4.97 9.10 -14.78
C GLN A 103 -5.97 9.75 -13.84
N THR A 104 -5.68 9.77 -12.53
CA THR A 104 -6.63 10.22 -11.50
C THR A 104 -6.29 11.60 -10.94
N ASP A 105 -5.21 12.22 -11.41
CA ASP A 105 -4.63 13.49 -10.91
C ASP A 105 -4.36 13.49 -9.39
N ALA A 106 -4.20 12.29 -8.80
CA ALA A 106 -4.10 12.08 -7.35
C ALA A 106 -2.64 12.05 -6.87
N TRP A 107 -1.91 13.14 -7.07
CA TRP A 107 -0.49 13.26 -6.72
C TRP A 107 -0.20 13.08 -5.23
N ASP A 108 -1.15 13.45 -4.37
CA ASP A 108 -1.00 13.29 -2.91
C ASP A 108 -0.98 11.81 -2.49
N GLN A 109 -1.82 10.99 -3.13
CA GLN A 109 -1.85 9.55 -2.89
C GLN A 109 -0.59 8.87 -3.41
N TYR A 110 -0.04 9.36 -4.53
CA TYR A 110 1.24 8.91 -5.06
C TYR A 110 2.39 9.18 -4.08
N LEU A 111 2.44 10.39 -3.50
CA LEU A 111 3.45 10.74 -2.48
C LEU A 111 3.33 9.84 -1.24
N ALA A 112 2.11 9.58 -0.76
CA ALA A 112 1.89 8.67 0.37
C ALA A 112 2.36 7.23 0.06
N ALA A 113 2.06 6.73 -1.14
CA ALA A 113 2.51 5.42 -1.61
C ALA A 113 4.05 5.34 -1.72
N LEU A 114 4.69 6.38 -2.26
CA LEU A 114 6.14 6.48 -2.36
C LEU A 114 6.81 6.43 -0.99
N ILE A 115 6.33 7.24 -0.04
CA ILE A 115 6.89 7.31 1.31
C ILE A 115 6.72 5.96 2.02
N GLY A 116 5.53 5.36 1.95
CA GLY A 116 5.28 4.03 2.51
C GLY A 116 6.19 2.95 1.90
N GLY A 117 6.30 2.95 0.57
CA GLY A 117 7.19 2.06 -0.16
C GLY A 117 8.65 2.21 0.24
N LEU A 118 9.18 3.43 0.30
CA LEU A 118 10.56 3.69 0.74
C LEU A 118 10.82 3.20 2.16
N ILE A 119 9.92 3.53 3.11
CA ILE A 119 10.03 3.08 4.50
C ILE A 119 10.13 1.55 4.57
N SER A 120 9.30 0.85 3.79
CA SER A 120 9.31 -0.62 3.77
C SER A 120 10.62 -1.19 3.21
N VAL A 121 11.15 -0.63 2.11
CA VAL A 121 12.42 -1.07 1.52
C VAL A 121 13.56 -0.84 2.51
N PHE A 122 13.65 0.36 3.10
CA PHE A 122 14.68 0.66 4.10
C PHE A 122 14.57 -0.26 5.32
N GLY A 123 13.36 -0.51 5.82
CA GLY A 123 13.11 -1.44 6.92
C GLY A 123 13.58 -2.86 6.61
N VAL A 124 13.27 -3.37 5.42
CA VAL A 124 13.71 -4.70 4.96
C VAL A 124 15.24 -4.75 4.85
N VAL A 125 15.86 -3.78 4.18
CA VAL A 125 17.32 -3.74 3.99
C VAL A 125 18.05 -3.66 5.33
N TYR A 126 17.58 -2.80 6.24
CA TYR A 126 18.13 -2.68 7.58
C TYR A 126 18.04 -4.01 8.34
N PHE A 127 16.89 -4.68 8.30
CA PHE A 127 16.68 -5.97 8.95
C PHE A 127 17.58 -7.08 8.38
N LEU A 128 17.73 -7.13 7.05
CA LEU A 128 18.59 -8.10 6.37
C LEU A 128 20.07 -7.91 6.74
N ARG A 129 20.55 -6.67 6.74
CA ARG A 129 21.94 -6.34 7.14
C ARG A 129 22.19 -6.70 8.61
N ARG A 130 21.23 -6.41 9.49
CA ARG A 130 21.33 -6.77 10.91
C ARG A 130 21.40 -8.29 11.12
N LYS A 131 20.66 -9.07 10.32
CA LYS A 131 20.72 -10.55 10.39
C LYS A 131 22.07 -11.10 9.92
N ASN A 132 22.67 -10.50 8.89
CA ASN A 132 23.96 -10.92 8.34
C ASN A 132 25.15 -10.60 9.28
N ASN A 133 25.00 -9.60 10.15
CA ASN A 133 26.02 -9.20 11.14
C ASN A 133 25.93 -9.95 12.49
N ARG A 134 25.03 -10.93 12.64
CA ARG A 134 25.05 -11.81 13.82
C ARG A 134 26.06 -12.94 13.57
N PRO A 135 27.08 -13.11 14.42
CA PRO A 135 28.09 -14.17 14.29
C PRO A 135 27.48 -15.56 14.47
#